data_AF-A0ABD1C314-F1
#
_entry.id   AF-A0ABD1C314-F1
#
_cell.length_a   1.000
_cell.length_b   1.000
_cell.length_c   1.000
_cell.angle_alpha   90.00
_cell.angle_beta   90.00
_cell.angle_gamma   90.00
#
_symmetry.space_group_name_H-M   'P 1'
#
loop_
_entity.id
_entity.type
_entity.pdbx_description
1 polymer ?
#
loop_
_entity_poly.entity_id
_entity_poly.type
_entity_poly.pdbx_seq_one_letter_code
_entity_poly.pdbx_strand_id
1 'polypeptide(L)'
;MACNLQEEIDLDLDELFERSIHDWLGFEDIHEIFHKREDLVVSNEPVQFPEEGLFLFNTMTYMEDSIQWRVTKSKRLTENNAGEDDIRYKIDQCHLIPMEDGVTSTYERRVYKCENLYGAARLVHYRSYHLSDNSEEIETGEDTEDSQNPNDDDGDNTETSDGEDDDTDTDTDNEDDDSDSGGDDNQDVEVVVPVANGVC
;
A
#
# COMPACT_ATOMS: atom_id res chain seq x y z
N MET A 1 23.49 -1.58 13.70
CA MET A 1 22.05 -1.58 13.97
C MET A 1 21.35 -1.11 12.71
N ALA A 2 20.08 -1.44 12.50
CA ALA A 2 19.31 -0.80 11.43
C ALA A 2 19.28 0.72 11.63
N CYS A 3 19.11 1.48 10.56
CA CYS A 3 19.09 2.94 10.58
C CYS A 3 17.63 3.40 10.54
N ASN A 4 17.17 3.99 11.64
CA ASN A 4 15.84 4.58 11.73
C ASN A 4 15.83 5.95 11.04
N LEU A 5 15.04 6.07 9.97
CA LEU A 5 14.88 7.31 9.21
C LEU A 5 14.25 8.43 10.06
N GLN A 6 13.50 8.10 11.10
CA GLN A 6 12.91 9.10 12.00
C GLN A 6 13.96 9.85 12.85
N GLU A 7 15.20 9.35 12.90
CA GLU A 7 16.32 10.02 13.55
C GLU A 7 17.21 10.80 12.55
N GLU A 8 16.88 10.72 11.25
CA GLU A 8 17.59 11.41 10.18
C GLU A 8 17.18 12.89 10.10
N ILE A 9 18.14 13.76 9.76
CA ILE A 9 17.88 15.19 9.55
C ILE A 9 17.72 15.41 8.05
N ASP A 10 16.48 15.32 7.56
CA ASP A 10 16.09 15.72 6.21
C ASP A 10 14.98 16.76 6.30
N LEU A 11 15.28 18.01 5.92
CA LEU A 11 14.36 19.15 6.08
C LEU A 11 13.08 19.02 5.27
N ASP A 12 13.11 18.25 4.18
CA ASP A 12 11.94 18.09 3.34
C ASP A 12 11.05 16.94 3.83
N LEU A 13 11.61 15.97 4.54
CA LEU A 13 10.88 14.82 5.10
C LEU A 13 10.62 14.93 6.60
N ASP A 14 11.10 15.97 7.28
CA ASP A 14 11.01 16.15 8.74
C ASP A 14 9.57 16.04 9.25
N GLU A 15 8.62 16.75 8.62
CA GLU A 15 7.20 16.70 8.99
C GLU A 15 6.60 15.31 8.76
N LEU A 16 7.03 14.62 7.70
CA LEU A 16 6.59 13.26 7.40
C LEU A 16 7.13 12.29 8.46
N PHE A 17 8.41 12.39 8.80
CA PHE A 17 9.04 11.55 9.81
C PHE A 17 8.43 11.77 11.19
N GLU A 18 8.20 13.02 11.61
CA GLU A 18 7.50 13.33 12.85
C GLU A 18 6.08 12.73 12.87
N ARG A 19 5.30 12.92 11.80
CA ARG A 19 3.95 12.32 11.68
C ARG A 19 3.99 10.81 11.73
N SER A 20 5.00 10.19 11.13
CA SER A 20 5.12 8.72 11.05
C SER A 20 5.27 8.06 12.42
N ILE A 21 5.72 8.78 13.45
CA ILE A 21 5.79 8.27 14.83
C ILE A 21 4.38 7.93 15.35
N HIS A 22 3.37 8.68 14.91
CA HIS A 22 2.01 8.59 15.43
C HIS A 22 1.02 7.97 14.43
N ASP A 23 1.30 8.05 13.13
CA ASP A 23 0.38 7.63 12.08
C ASP A 23 1.02 6.71 11.05
N TRP A 24 0.19 5.89 10.41
CA TRP A 24 0.64 5.09 9.28
C TRP A 24 0.72 5.95 8.03
N LEU A 25 1.80 5.77 7.27
CA LEU A 25 2.07 6.55 6.07
C LEU A 25 1.04 6.27 4.96
N GLY A 26 0.62 7.35 4.29
CA GLY A 26 -0.24 7.34 3.11
C GLY A 26 0.54 7.07 1.81
N PHE A 27 -0.16 7.07 0.68
CA PHE A 27 0.46 6.84 -0.63
C PHE A 27 1.54 7.88 -0.93
N GLU A 28 1.19 9.16 -0.77
CA GLU A 28 2.03 10.31 -1.07
C GLU A 28 3.30 10.29 -0.22
N ASP A 29 3.15 10.01 1.08
CA ASP A 29 4.28 9.92 2.02
C ASP A 29 5.31 8.87 1.58
N ILE A 30 4.82 7.67 1.28
CA ILE A 30 5.68 6.54 0.92
C ILE A 30 6.34 6.80 -0.44
N HIS A 31 5.58 7.39 -1.38
CA HIS A 31 6.10 7.79 -2.68
C HIS A 31 7.23 8.81 -2.52
N GLU A 32 7.06 9.82 -1.66
CA GLU A 32 8.08 10.84 -1.42
C GLU A 32 9.37 10.25 -0.83
N ILE A 33 9.25 9.38 0.19
CA ILE A 33 10.41 8.68 0.77
C ILE A 33 11.14 7.85 -0.30
N PHE A 34 10.40 7.07 -1.11
CA PHE A 34 11.04 6.26 -2.14
C PHE A 34 11.63 7.09 -3.28
N HIS A 35 11.07 8.26 -3.57
CA HIS A 35 11.63 9.19 -4.55
C HIS A 35 13.00 9.71 -4.09
N LYS A 36 13.17 9.96 -2.80
CA LYS A 36 14.41 10.43 -2.17
C LYS A 36 15.35 9.34 -1.67
N ARG A 37 15.03 8.07 -1.91
CA ARG A 37 15.76 6.91 -1.36
C ARG A 37 17.27 6.90 -1.61
N GLU A 38 17.76 7.59 -2.65
CA GLU A 38 19.19 7.65 -2.97
C GLU A 38 19.96 8.59 -2.05
N ASP A 39 19.27 9.55 -1.44
CA ASP A 39 19.81 10.51 -0.49
C ASP A 39 19.67 10.04 0.97
N LEU A 40 18.79 9.05 1.22
CA LEU A 40 18.48 8.53 2.55
C LEU A 40 19.41 7.40 3.01
N VAL A 41 19.57 7.26 4.32
CA VAL A 41 20.36 6.18 4.90
C VAL A 41 19.62 4.84 4.79
N VAL A 42 20.23 3.89 4.08
CA VAL A 42 19.69 2.52 3.94
C VAL A 42 20.23 1.60 5.03
N SER A 43 19.32 0.86 5.66
CA SER A 43 19.61 -0.22 6.61
C SER A 43 20.20 -1.44 5.90
N ASN A 44 21.34 -1.91 6.39
CA ASN A 44 22.01 -3.14 5.94
C ASN A 44 22.06 -4.24 7.01
N GLU A 45 21.46 -3.96 8.17
CA GLU A 45 21.34 -4.90 9.29
C GLU A 45 19.87 -5.07 9.67
N PRO A 46 19.47 -6.23 10.22
CA PRO A 46 18.11 -6.42 10.73
C PRO A 46 17.77 -5.46 11.87
N VAL A 47 16.48 -5.11 11.98
CA VAL A 47 15.92 -4.35 13.11
C VAL A 47 15.94 -5.22 14.36
N GLN A 48 16.39 -4.67 15.50
CA GLN A 48 16.42 -5.43 16.74
C GLN A 48 15.04 -5.43 17.40
N PHE A 49 14.59 -6.57 17.92
CA PHE A 49 13.28 -6.63 18.57
C PHE A 49 13.36 -6.24 20.06
N PRO A 50 12.43 -5.43 20.61
CA PRO A 50 11.41 -4.62 19.94
C PRO A 50 11.92 -3.18 19.68
N GLU A 51 12.02 -2.77 18.42
CA GLU A 51 12.47 -1.43 18.01
C GLU A 51 11.48 -0.81 17.03
N GLU A 52 10.81 0.24 17.49
CA GLU A 52 9.86 1.00 16.67
C GLU A 52 10.57 1.95 15.72
N GLY A 53 9.91 2.23 14.59
CA GLY A 53 10.34 3.28 13.69
C GLY A 53 10.23 2.93 12.23
N LEU A 54 10.92 3.72 11.40
CA LEU A 54 10.82 3.67 9.95
C LEU A 54 12.18 3.34 9.34
N PHE A 55 12.26 2.28 8.55
CA PHE A 55 13.53 1.73 8.07
C PHE A 55 13.47 1.47 6.57
N LEU A 56 14.47 1.95 5.84
CA LEU A 56 14.62 1.71 4.40
C LEU A 56 15.64 0.59 4.14
N PHE A 57 15.29 -0.35 3.28
CA PHE A 57 16.14 -1.46 2.86
C PHE A 57 16.22 -1.56 1.34
N ASN A 58 17.38 -1.91 0.80
CA ASN A 58 17.53 -2.15 -0.64
C ASN A 58 17.08 -3.55 -1.09
N THR A 59 16.94 -4.51 -0.16
CA THR A 59 16.54 -5.89 -0.48
C THR A 59 15.77 -6.54 0.67
N MET A 60 14.94 -7.54 0.35
CA MET A 60 14.23 -8.37 1.36
C MET A 60 15.18 -9.19 2.26
N THR A 61 16.40 -9.49 1.81
CA THR A 61 17.34 -10.34 2.56
C THR A 61 17.73 -9.73 3.91
N TYR A 62 17.74 -8.40 4.00
CA TYR A 62 18.11 -7.68 5.22
C TYR A 62 16.93 -7.42 6.16
N MET A 63 15.71 -7.80 5.75
CA MET A 63 14.49 -7.71 6.54
C MET A 63 14.24 -8.93 7.43
N GLU A 64 15.09 -9.95 7.38
CA GLU A 64 14.98 -11.13 8.24
C GLU A 64 15.27 -10.74 9.70
N ASP A 65 14.22 -10.31 10.40
CA ASP A 65 14.24 -10.18 11.85
C ASP A 65 14.07 -11.57 12.51
N SER A 66 14.45 -11.68 13.78
CA SER A 66 14.38 -12.94 14.53
C SER A 66 12.96 -13.32 14.97
N ILE A 67 11.94 -12.61 14.48
CA ILE A 67 10.57 -12.69 15.00
C ILE A 67 9.72 -13.54 14.06
N GLN A 68 8.89 -14.40 14.65
CA GLN A 68 7.86 -15.08 13.88
C GLN A 68 6.63 -14.19 13.72
N TRP A 69 6.46 -13.65 12.52
CA TRP A 69 5.32 -12.81 12.17
C TRP A 69 4.12 -13.62 11.71
N ARG A 70 2.92 -13.17 12.11
CA ARG A 70 1.67 -13.60 11.48
C ARG A 70 1.26 -12.54 10.47
N VAL A 71 1.31 -12.88 9.18
CA VAL A 71 0.76 -12.04 8.11
C VAL A 71 -0.75 -11.99 8.31
N THR A 72 -1.31 -10.81 8.54
CA THR A 72 -2.74 -10.66 8.77
C THR A 72 -3.47 -10.16 7.54
N LYS A 73 -2.88 -9.21 6.81
CA LYS A 73 -3.52 -8.56 5.65
C LYS A 73 -2.48 -8.18 4.60
N SER A 74 -2.91 -8.14 3.34
CA SER A 74 -2.17 -7.50 2.24
C SER A 74 -3.07 -6.44 1.64
N LYS A 75 -2.52 -5.26 1.38
CA LYS A 75 -3.26 -4.09 0.91
C LYS A 75 -2.50 -3.40 -0.21
N ARG A 76 -3.22 -2.54 -0.94
CA ARG A 76 -2.71 -1.71 -2.02
C ARG A 76 -3.09 -0.25 -1.76
N LEU A 77 -2.17 0.67 -1.98
CA LEU A 77 -2.37 2.11 -2.02
C LEU A 77 -2.20 2.57 -3.46
N THR A 78 -3.12 3.40 -3.95
CA THR A 78 -3.11 3.94 -5.31
C THR A 78 -3.48 5.41 -5.25
N GLU A 79 -2.79 6.24 -6.03
CA GLU A 79 -3.28 7.59 -6.34
C GLU A 79 -4.42 7.48 -7.35
N ASN A 80 -5.64 7.90 -6.96
CA ASN A 80 -6.75 8.22 -7.86
C ASN A 80 -6.95 7.31 -9.09
N ASN A 81 -6.89 5.98 -8.92
CA ASN A 81 -7.05 4.95 -9.95
C ASN A 81 -5.91 4.77 -10.98
N ALA A 82 -4.71 5.30 -10.75
CA ALA A 82 -3.54 4.98 -11.57
C ALA A 82 -3.04 3.55 -11.25
N GLY A 83 -3.19 2.63 -12.20
CA GLY A 83 -3.06 1.19 -11.96
C GLY A 83 -1.64 0.60 -11.99
N GLU A 84 -0.65 1.34 -12.47
CA GLU A 84 0.70 0.80 -12.73
C GLU A 84 1.72 1.16 -11.63
N ASP A 85 1.49 2.25 -10.90
CA ASP A 85 2.40 2.79 -9.89
C ASP A 85 1.90 2.54 -8.45
N ASP A 86 1.28 1.38 -8.24
CA ASP A 86 0.68 1.04 -6.96
C ASP A 86 1.73 0.71 -5.88
N ILE A 87 1.49 1.22 -4.67
CA ILE A 87 2.26 0.82 -3.50
C ILE A 87 1.54 -0.33 -2.83
N ARG A 88 2.16 -1.51 -2.84
CA ARG A 88 1.64 -2.70 -2.17
C ARG A 88 2.27 -2.83 -0.80
N TYR A 89 1.48 -3.20 0.20
CA TYR A 89 2.01 -3.45 1.53
C TYR A 89 1.39 -4.65 2.23
N LYS A 90 2.20 -5.27 3.09
CA LYS A 90 1.79 -6.35 3.99
C LYS A 90 1.70 -5.82 5.41
N ILE A 91 0.68 -6.25 6.14
CA ILE A 91 0.52 -6.02 7.57
C ILE A 91 0.86 -7.33 8.26
N ASP A 92 1.91 -7.30 9.06
CA ASP A 92 2.38 -8.42 9.86
C ASP A 92 2.24 -8.04 11.33
N GLN A 93 1.68 -8.94 12.14
CA GLN A 93 1.47 -8.70 13.56
C GLN A 93 2.11 -9.79 14.41
N CYS A 94 2.60 -9.40 15.59
CA CYS A 94 3.08 -10.25 16.65
C CYS A 94 2.40 -9.82 17.95
N HIS A 95 1.62 -10.72 18.57
CA HIS A 95 0.98 -10.44 19.86
C HIS A 95 1.96 -10.77 21.00
N LEU A 96 2.27 -9.76 21.79
CA LEU A 96 3.10 -9.85 22.98
C LEU A 96 2.19 -10.00 24.19
N ILE A 97 2.22 -11.17 24.80
CA ILE A 97 1.55 -11.43 26.06
C ILE A 97 2.58 -11.14 27.16
N PRO A 98 2.40 -10.10 27.99
CA PRO A 98 3.32 -9.84 29.09
C PRO A 98 3.26 -10.98 30.12
N MET A 99 4.36 -11.15 30.83
CA MET A 99 4.45 -12.13 31.93
C MET A 99 3.71 -11.68 33.20
N GLU A 100 3.33 -10.40 33.29
CA GLU A 100 2.54 -9.82 34.38
C GLU A 100 1.17 -9.34 33.86
N ASP A 101 0.12 -9.60 34.64
CA ASP A 101 -1.29 -9.67 34.26
C ASP A 101 -1.85 -8.49 33.41
N GLY A 102 -2.52 -8.84 32.30
CA GLY A 102 -3.66 -8.09 31.74
C GLY A 102 -3.41 -7.01 30.67
N VAL A 103 -2.17 -6.81 30.19
CA VAL A 103 -1.90 -5.82 29.13
C VAL A 103 -1.39 -6.50 27.87
N THR A 104 -2.27 -6.84 26.93
CA THR A 104 -1.80 -7.39 25.66
C THR A 104 -1.20 -6.28 24.81
N SER A 105 0.05 -6.43 24.37
CA SER A 105 0.67 -5.48 23.46
C SER A 105 0.73 -6.13 22.09
N THR A 106 0.37 -5.41 21.04
CA THR A 106 0.56 -5.91 19.68
C THR A 106 1.65 -5.11 19.02
N TYR A 107 2.61 -5.82 18.45
CA TYR A 107 3.65 -5.27 17.61
C TYR A 107 3.24 -5.49 16.15
N GLU A 108 3.04 -4.41 15.41
CA GLU A 108 2.66 -4.41 14.00
C GLU A 108 3.82 -3.88 13.16
N ARG A 109 4.10 -4.54 12.04
CA ARG A 109 4.93 -3.96 10.98
C ARG A 109 4.17 -3.86 9.67
N ARG A 110 4.43 -2.79 8.94
CA ARG A 110 3.99 -2.62 7.55
C ARG A 110 5.19 -2.61 6.62
N VAL A 111 5.14 -3.47 5.61
CA VAL A 111 6.21 -3.63 4.62
C VAL A 111 5.72 -3.11 3.29
N TYR A 112 6.17 -1.92 2.91
CA TYR A 112 5.78 -1.24 1.69
C TYR A 112 6.73 -1.55 0.54
N LYS A 113 6.18 -1.73 -0.65
CA LYS A 113 6.93 -1.92 -1.89
C LYS A 113 6.20 -1.36 -3.10
N CYS A 114 6.96 -0.78 -4.02
CA CYS A 114 6.54 -0.52 -5.39
C CYS A 114 7.64 -1.03 -6.31
N GLU A 115 7.46 -2.25 -6.84
CA GLU A 115 8.49 -2.93 -7.63
C GLU A 115 8.68 -2.28 -9.02
N ASN A 116 7.63 -1.66 -9.56
CA ASN A 116 7.66 -1.05 -10.88
C ASN A 116 8.51 0.23 -10.89
N LEU A 117 8.35 1.09 -9.88
CA LEU A 117 9.07 2.37 -9.80
C LEU A 117 10.41 2.29 -9.03
N TYR A 118 10.44 1.50 -7.96
CA TYR A 118 11.55 1.53 -6.99
C TYR A 118 12.24 0.18 -6.83
N GLY A 119 11.90 -0.80 -7.68
CA GLY A 119 12.56 -2.09 -7.77
C GLY A 119 12.53 -2.88 -6.45
N ALA A 120 13.72 -3.24 -5.97
CA ALA A 120 13.88 -4.09 -4.79
C ALA A 120 13.75 -3.33 -3.44
N ALA A 121 13.66 -2.00 -3.47
CA ALA A 121 13.60 -1.18 -2.26
C ALA A 121 12.35 -1.51 -1.42
N ARG A 122 12.52 -1.54 -0.09
CA ARG A 122 11.47 -1.82 0.88
C ARG A 122 11.53 -0.78 1.98
N LEU A 123 10.38 -0.21 2.29
CA LEU A 123 10.20 0.65 3.46
C LEU A 123 9.43 -0.16 4.50
N VAL A 124 9.95 -0.21 5.71
CA VAL A 124 9.38 -0.98 6.81
C VAL A 124 9.06 -0.05 7.96
N HIS A 125 7.81 -0.09 8.41
CA HIS A 125 7.34 0.73 9.50
C HIS A 125 6.89 -0.16 10.65
N TYR A 126 7.60 -0.11 11.77
CA TYR A 126 7.33 -0.87 12.99
C TYR A 126 6.66 0.01 14.05
N ARG A 127 5.58 -0.47 14.65
CA ARG A 127 4.86 0.21 15.73
C ARG A 127 4.31 -0.79 16.74
N SER A 128 4.31 -0.45 18.03
CA SER A 128 3.56 -1.17 19.05
C SER A 128 2.34 -0.38 19.52
N TYR A 129 1.32 -1.10 19.99
CA TYR A 129 0.20 -0.50 20.70
C TYR A 129 -0.25 -1.43 21.83
N HIS A 130 -0.63 -0.82 22.94
CA HIS A 130 -1.07 -1.51 24.15
C HIS A 130 -2.59 -1.55 24.20
N LEU A 131 -3.15 -2.76 24.20
CA LEU A 131 -4.56 -3.00 24.49
C LEU A 131 -4.66 -3.26 26.00
N SER A 132 -5.24 -2.31 26.73
CA SER A 132 -5.77 -2.60 28.06
C SER A 132 -7.03 -3.45 27.88
N ASP A 133 -7.20 -4.52 28.67
CA ASP A 133 -8.35 -5.46 28.69
C ASP A 133 -9.75 -4.81 28.86
N ASN A 134 -9.85 -3.48 28.82
CA ASN A 134 -11.07 -2.70 29.02
C ASN A 134 -11.49 -1.85 27.80
N SER A 135 -10.86 -2.04 26.63
CA SER A 135 -11.35 -1.44 25.38
C SER A 135 -12.20 -2.46 24.63
N GLU A 136 -13.52 -2.39 24.83
CA GLU A 136 -14.49 -3.09 24.00
C GLU A 136 -14.24 -2.71 22.53
N GLU A 137 -14.07 -3.73 21.68
CA GLU A 137 -14.12 -3.60 20.22
C GLU A 137 -15.44 -2.92 19.84
N ILE A 138 -15.39 -1.64 19.50
CA ILE A 138 -16.46 -1.03 18.72
C ILE A 138 -16.24 -1.47 17.27
N GLU A 139 -16.72 -2.68 16.99
CA GLU A 139 -17.01 -3.17 15.65
C GLU A 139 -18.22 -2.38 15.12
N THR A 140 -17.99 -1.19 14.55
CA THR A 140 -19.02 -0.53 13.74
C THR A 140 -18.88 -1.00 12.30
N GLY A 141 -19.35 -2.22 12.07
CA GLY A 141 -19.87 -2.67 10.79
C GLY A 141 -21.39 -2.85 10.90
N GLU A 142 -22.09 -2.53 9.81
CA GLU A 142 -23.51 -2.74 9.50
C GLU A 142 -24.56 -1.66 9.86
N ASP A 143 -24.96 -0.97 8.77
CA ASP A 143 -26.31 -0.69 8.28
C ASP A 143 -27.50 -0.79 9.24
N THR A 144 -28.31 0.27 9.27
CA THR A 144 -29.77 0.13 9.29
C THR A 144 -30.43 1.24 8.49
N GLU A 145 -31.32 0.79 7.62
CA GLU A 145 -32.17 1.53 6.72
C GLU A 145 -33.15 2.47 7.43
N ASP A 146 -33.60 3.46 6.65
CA ASP A 146 -34.94 4.05 6.61
C ASP A 146 -35.49 4.76 7.87
N SER A 147 -35.68 6.07 7.74
CA SER A 147 -36.63 6.82 8.55
C SER A 147 -37.21 7.97 7.72
N GLN A 148 -38.33 7.67 7.07
CA GLN A 148 -39.29 8.67 6.62
C GLN A 148 -39.62 9.64 7.76
N ASN A 149 -39.69 10.93 7.46
CA ASN A 149 -40.61 11.82 8.17
C ASN A 149 -41.29 12.77 7.16
N PRO A 150 -42.63 12.85 7.14
CA PRO A 150 -43.40 13.63 6.19
C PRO A 150 -43.70 15.04 6.71
N ASN A 151 -44.10 15.92 5.78
CA ASN A 151 -44.60 17.28 5.95
C ASN A 151 -43.55 18.34 6.34
N ASP A 152 -43.19 19.17 5.37
CA ASP A 152 -43.54 20.59 5.51
C ASP A 152 -43.91 21.19 4.15
N ASP A 153 -44.87 22.10 4.25
CA ASP A 153 -45.85 22.55 3.28
C ASP A 153 -45.44 23.87 2.61
N ASP A 154 -46.13 24.17 1.51
CA ASP A 154 -46.32 25.48 0.87
C ASP A 154 -45.14 26.23 0.24
N GLY A 155 -45.19 26.28 -1.09
CA GLY A 155 -44.38 27.18 -1.92
C GLY A 155 -44.89 27.26 -3.35
N ASP A 156 -46.16 27.67 -3.50
CA ASP A 156 -46.81 28.09 -4.74
C ASP A 156 -45.90 29.02 -5.59
N ASN A 157 -45.59 28.61 -6.81
CA ASN A 157 -45.57 29.56 -7.93
C ASN A 157 -45.85 28.84 -9.24
N THR A 158 -47.03 29.11 -9.77
CA THR A 158 -47.50 28.73 -11.10
C THR A 158 -47.02 29.72 -12.15
N GLU A 159 -47.03 29.25 -13.41
CA GLU A 159 -46.79 29.94 -14.69
C GLU A 159 -45.34 29.94 -15.22
N THR A 160 -45.07 29.14 -16.27
CA THR A 160 -45.20 29.51 -17.70
C THR A 160 -44.75 28.31 -18.54
N SER A 161 -45.62 27.77 -19.39
CA SER A 161 -45.65 27.97 -20.85
C SER A 161 -44.82 26.94 -21.64
N ASP A 162 -45.56 26.29 -22.55
CA ASP A 162 -45.14 25.47 -23.68
C ASP A 162 -43.91 26.00 -24.42
N GLY A 163 -43.12 25.08 -25.00
CA GLY A 163 -42.35 25.41 -26.20
C GLY A 163 -41.10 24.59 -26.45
N GLU A 164 -41.22 23.69 -27.43
CA GLU A 164 -40.28 23.45 -28.53
C GLU A 164 -39.27 22.29 -28.43
N ASP A 165 -39.52 21.36 -29.36
CA ASP A 165 -38.63 20.37 -29.95
C ASP A 165 -37.30 21.00 -30.41
N ASP A 166 -36.19 20.29 -30.26
CA ASP A 166 -35.05 20.43 -31.17
C ASP A 166 -34.37 19.07 -31.37
N ASP A 167 -34.55 18.56 -32.57
CA ASP A 167 -33.85 17.41 -33.15
C ASP A 167 -32.39 17.80 -33.44
N THR A 168 -31.43 17.03 -32.94
CA THR A 168 -30.18 16.86 -33.70
C THR A 168 -29.66 15.44 -33.60
N ASP A 169 -29.82 14.74 -34.72
CA ASP A 169 -29.04 13.60 -35.18
C ASP A 169 -27.54 13.87 -35.07
N THR A 170 -26.79 12.88 -34.58
CA THR A 170 -25.49 12.55 -35.15
C THR A 170 -25.29 11.05 -35.12
N ASP A 171 -25.62 10.42 -36.24
CA ASP A 171 -25.02 9.18 -36.70
C ASP A 171 -23.48 9.34 -36.71
N THR A 172 -22.78 8.39 -36.13
CA THR A 172 -21.42 8.06 -36.59
C THR A 172 -21.27 6.56 -36.59
N ASP A 173 -21.63 6.00 -37.74
CA ASP A 173 -21.04 4.79 -38.29
C ASP A 173 -19.52 4.90 -38.24
N ASN A 174 -18.85 3.91 -37.67
CA ASN A 174 -17.53 3.54 -38.13
C ASN A 174 -17.38 2.02 -37.94
N GLU A 175 -17.90 1.30 -38.94
CA GLU A 175 -17.59 -0.09 -39.23
C GLU A 175 -16.15 -0.18 -39.77
N ASP A 176 -15.46 -1.24 -39.31
CA ASP A 176 -14.46 -2.05 -39.99
C ASP A 176 -13.13 -1.43 -40.47
N ASP A 177 -12.02 -1.93 -39.92
CA ASP A 177 -10.96 -2.48 -40.77
C ASP A 177 -10.28 -3.69 -40.11
N ASP A 178 -10.64 -4.87 -40.61
CA ASP A 178 -9.93 -6.13 -40.44
C ASP A 178 -8.56 -6.05 -41.15
N SER A 179 -7.50 -6.48 -40.47
CA SER A 179 -6.31 -6.96 -41.18
C SER A 179 -5.63 -8.10 -40.42
N ASP A 180 -5.82 -9.25 -41.04
CA ASP A 180 -5.27 -10.59 -40.84
C ASP A 180 -3.77 -10.69 -41.23
N SER A 181 -3.17 -11.85 -40.91
CA SER A 181 -1.81 -12.37 -41.22
C SER A 181 -0.69 -11.99 -40.26
N GLY A 182 0.12 -12.91 -39.69
CA GLY A 182 0.30 -14.34 -39.93
C GLY A 182 1.74 -14.76 -39.55
N GLY A 183 1.94 -16.05 -39.21
CA GLY A 183 3.24 -16.76 -39.09
C GLY A 183 3.97 -16.54 -37.75
N ASP A 184 4.07 -17.51 -36.84
CA ASP A 184 4.76 -18.81 -36.92
C ASP A 184 6.24 -18.67 -37.30
N ASP A 185 7.14 -18.85 -36.33
CA ASP A 185 8.37 -19.64 -36.48
C ASP A 185 9.07 -19.84 -35.12
N ASN A 186 8.97 -21.09 -34.65
CA ASN A 186 9.87 -21.74 -33.71
C ASN A 186 11.34 -21.48 -34.03
N GLN A 187 12.13 -21.12 -33.00
CA GLN A 187 13.50 -21.64 -32.88
C GLN A 187 13.78 -22.10 -31.45
N ASP A 188 13.63 -23.41 -31.26
CA ASP A 188 14.40 -24.20 -30.32
C ASP A 188 15.89 -23.89 -30.50
N VAL A 189 16.56 -23.47 -29.44
CA VAL A 189 18.02 -23.54 -29.35
C VAL A 189 18.37 -24.36 -28.11
N GLU A 190 18.37 -25.68 -28.32
CA GLU A 190 19.03 -26.63 -27.44
C GLU A 190 20.55 -26.44 -27.59
N VAL A 191 21.19 -25.71 -26.66
CA VAL A 191 22.66 -25.73 -26.56
C VAL A 191 23.07 -26.75 -25.49
N VAL A 192 23.51 -27.88 -26.03
CA VAL A 192 24.16 -29.01 -25.39
C VAL A 192 25.31 -28.57 -24.48
N VAL A 193 25.28 -29.07 -23.24
CA VAL A 193 26.33 -29.02 -22.22
C VAL A 193 27.57 -29.80 -22.70
N PRO A 194 28.80 -29.34 -22.45
CA PRO A 194 29.92 -30.24 -22.21
C PRO A 194 30.24 -30.28 -20.72
N VAL A 195 29.92 -31.43 -20.12
CA VAL A 195 30.52 -31.92 -18.88
C VAL A 195 32.03 -32.01 -19.08
N ALA A 196 32.79 -31.31 -18.26
CA ALA A 196 34.22 -31.57 -18.08
C ALA A 196 34.47 -32.02 -16.63
N ASN A 197 34.59 -33.34 -16.49
CA ASN A 197 35.27 -34.00 -15.38
C ASN A 197 36.74 -33.56 -15.30
N GLY A 198 37.25 -33.43 -14.07
CA GLY A 198 38.67 -33.37 -13.75
C GLY A 198 38.84 -32.85 -12.33
N VAL A 199 38.80 -33.69 -11.30
CA VAL A 199 39.92 -34.52 -10.82
C VAL A 199 41.23 -33.74 -10.87
N CYS A 200 41.58 -33.14 -9.73
CA CYS A 200 42.90 -33.17 -9.10
C CYS A 200 42.67 -32.95 -7.59
#